data_AF-A0AB39RYE2-F1
#
_entry.id   AF-A0AB39RYE2-F1
#
_cell.length_a   1.000
_cell.length_b   1.000
_cell.length_c   1.000
_cell.angle_alpha   90.00
_cell.angle_beta   90.00
_cell.angle_gamma   90.00
#
_symmetry.space_group_name_H-M   'P 1'
#
loop_
_entity.id
_entity.type
_entity.pdbx_description
1 polymer ?
#
loop_
_entity_poly.entity_id
_entity_poly.type
_entity_poly.pdbx_seq_one_letter_code
_entity_poly.pdbx_strand_id
1 'polypeptide(L)' 'MTSSAPVFVLVSGWQLEADGSAHASLRCAGTRGGTAKITATAKAPDVAGAARVAFRLDVSVVPYTTQG' A
#
# COMPACT_ATOMS: atom_id res chain seq x y z
N MET A 1 -21.20 -9.68 4.71
CA MET A 1 -21.22 -8.28 4.24
C MET A 1 -19.79 -7.75 4.29
N THR A 2 -19.09 -7.70 3.17
CA THR A 2 -17.78 -7.03 3.11
C THR A 2 -18.05 -5.53 3.11
N SER A 3 -17.69 -4.86 4.19
CA SER A 3 -17.79 -3.41 4.30
C SER A 3 -17.05 -2.77 3.12
N SER A 4 -17.74 -1.97 2.31
CA SER A 4 -17.15 -1.15 1.24
C SER A 4 -16.59 0.18 1.78
N ALA A 5 -16.53 0.35 3.11
CA ALA A 5 -16.01 1.57 3.70
C ALA A 5 -14.51 1.68 3.40
N PRO A 6 -14.02 2.86 2.97
CA PRO A 6 -12.60 3.07 2.76
C PRO A 6 -11.85 2.85 4.08
N VAL A 7 -10.82 2.00 4.05
CA VAL A 7 -9.86 1.87 5.14
C VAL A 7 -8.64 2.71 4.80
N PHE A 8 -8.16 3.46 5.78
CA PHE A 8 -6.93 4.21 5.64
C PHE A 8 -5.75 3.27 5.89
N VAL A 9 -4.88 3.10 4.89
CA VAL A 9 -3.63 2.35 5.02
C VAL A 9 -2.46 3.33 4.93
N LEU A 10 -1.66 3.36 5.99
CA LEU A 10 -0.46 4.16 6.09
C LEU A 10 0.73 3.40 5.50
N VAL A 11 1.51 4.08 4.66
CA VAL A 11 2.79 3.59 4.14
C VAL A 11 3.91 4.28 4.89
N SER A 12 4.87 3.53 5.42
CA SER A 12 5.98 4.08 6.21
C SER A 12 7.25 3.25 6.09
N GLY A 13 8.38 3.78 6.58
CA GLY A 13 9.61 3.00 6.73
C GLY A 13 10.20 2.54 5.40
N TRP A 14 10.25 3.42 4.41
CA TRP A 14 10.90 3.13 3.13
C TRP A 14 12.39 2.82 3.34
N GLN A 15 12.82 1.66 2.86
CA GLN A 15 14.20 1.22 2.87
C GLN A 15 14.59 0.77 1.47
N LEU A 16 15.66 1.34 0.92
CA LEU A 16 16.23 0.93 -0.34
C LEU A 16 17.36 -0.06 -0.07
N GLU A 17 17.30 -1.22 -0.70
CA GLU A 17 18.30 -2.26 -0.60
C GLU A 17 19.35 -2.11 -1.71
N ALA A 18 20.54 -2.69 -1.48
CA ALA A 18 21.67 -2.58 -2.40
C ALA A 18 21.42 -3.24 -3.78
N ASP A 19 20.47 -4.17 -3.85
CA ASP A 19 20.03 -4.81 -5.10
C ASP A 19 19.02 -3.96 -5.90
N GLY A 20 18.69 -2.75 -5.41
CA GLY A 20 17.74 -1.84 -6.03
C GLY A 20 16.27 -2.11 -5.68
N SER A 21 15.99 -3.07 -4.81
CA SER A 21 14.64 -3.28 -4.26
C SER A 21 14.31 -2.24 -3.19
N ALA A 22 13.02 -1.97 -2.98
CA ALA A 22 12.56 -1.04 -1.96
C ALA A 22 11.49 -1.70 -1.09
N HIS A 23 11.69 -1.63 0.22
CA HIS A 23 10.77 -2.15 1.23
C HIS A 23 10.00 -1.01 1.89
N ALA A 24 8.72 -1.22 2.15
CA ALA A 24 7.89 -0.31 2.91
C ALA A 24 6.93 -1.10 3.80
N SER A 25 6.69 -0.56 4.99
CA SER A 25 5.67 -1.08 5.92
C SER A 25 4.29 -0.50 5.58
N LEU A 26 3.28 -1.37 5.58
CA LEU A 26 1.87 -0.99 5.39
C LEU A 26 1.12 -1.24 6.70
N ARG A 27 0.47 -0.20 7.24
CA ARG A 27 -0.34 -0.30 8.46
C ARG A 27 -1.77 0.14 8.21
N CYS A 28 -2.72 -0.73 8.52
CA CYS A 28 -4.14 -0.36 8.53
C CYS A 28 -4.44 0.52 9.74
N ALA A 29 -4.96 1.73 9.54
CA ALA A 29 -5.20 2.72 10.57
C ALA A 29 -6.61 2.64 11.21
N GLY A 30 -7.26 1.48 11.17
CA GLY A 30 -8.60 1.30 11.73
C GLY A 30 -8.97 -0.16 11.97
N THR A 31 -10.01 -0.37 12.78
CA THR A 31 -10.54 -1.69 13.17
C THR A 31 -11.71 -2.17 12.31
N ARG A 32 -12.25 -1.30 11.44
CA ARG A 32 -13.29 -1.68 10.47
C ARG A 32 -12.66 -2.36 9.27
N GLY A 33 -13.28 -3.44 8.81
CA GLY A 33 -12.93 -4.03 7.52
C GLY A 33 -13.22 -3.09 6.35
N GLY A 34 -12.47 -3.27 5.26
CA GLY A 34 -12.66 -2.54 4.02
C GLY A 34 -11.52 -2.71 3.03
N THR A 35 -11.53 -1.91 1.97
CA THR A 35 -10.54 -2.01 0.88
C THR A 35 -9.76 -0.72 0.71
N ALA A 36 -8.47 -0.84 0.41
CA ALA A 36 -7.58 0.27 0.08
C ALA A 36 -6.80 -0.03 -1.20
N LYS A 37 -6.50 1.02 -1.98
CA LYS A 37 -5.71 0.93 -3.21
C LYS A 37 -4.43 1.72 -3.01
N ILE A 38 -3.30 1.04 -3.17
CA ILE A 38 -1.97 1.63 -3.01
C ILE A 38 -1.31 1.63 -4.37
N THR A 39 -0.82 2.80 -4.79
CA THR A 39 -0.11 2.96 -6.07
C THR A 39 1.32 3.37 -5.79
N ALA A 40 2.27 2.63 -6.35
CA ALA A 40 3.68 2.98 -6.31
C ALA A 40 4.13 3.43 -7.70
N THR A 41 4.69 4.63 -7.77
CA THR A 41 5.23 5.22 -9.01
C THR A 41 6.74 5.25 -8.94
N ALA A 42 7.40 4.78 -9.99
CA ALA A 42 8.83 4.97 -10.16
C ALA A 42 9.04 6.18 -11.07
N LYS A 43 9.73 7.20 -10.55
CA LYS A 43 10.23 8.29 -11.39
C LYS A 43 11.55 7.85 -12.01
N ALA A 44 11.67 7.94 -13.32
CA ALA A 44 12.97 7.78 -13.96
C ALA A 44 13.90 8.93 -13.50
N PRO A 45 15.24 8.75 -13.50
CA PRO A 45 16.17 9.86 -13.27
C PRO A 45 15.80 11.04 -14.17
N ASP A 46 16.05 12.28 -13.75
CA ASP A 46 15.53 13.47 -14.44
C ASP A 46 15.87 13.54 -15.95
N VAL A 47 16.92 12.83 -16.38
CA VAL A 47 17.34 12.67 -17.79
C VAL A 47 16.52 11.66 -18.62
N ALA A 48 15.67 10.84 -18.00
CA ALA A 48 15.01 9.67 -18.63
C ALA A 48 13.48 9.82 -18.79
N GLY A 49 12.92 10.99 -18.46
CA GLY A 49 11.52 11.32 -18.73
C GLY A 49 10.56 11.18 -17.53
N ALA A 50 9.25 11.29 -17.81
CA ALA A 50 8.21 11.37 -16.78
C ALA A 50 8.06 10.07 -15.96
N ALA A 51 7.65 10.21 -14.70
CA ALA A 51 7.34 9.08 -13.82
C ALA A 51 6.30 8.15 -14.45
N ARG A 52 6.50 6.84 -14.28
CA ARG A 52 5.54 5.81 -14.67
C ARG A 52 5.09 5.04 -13.44
N VAL A 53 3.83 4.60 -13.47
CA VAL A 53 3.31 3.70 -12.43
C VAL A 53 4.11 2.39 -12.54
N ALA A 54 4.79 2.02 -11.46
CA ALA A 54 5.57 0.79 -11.41
C ALA A 54 4.65 -0.40 -11.07
N PHE A 55 3.76 -0.22 -10.09
CA PHE A 55 2.73 -1.21 -9.77
C PHE A 55 1.56 -0.61 -8.96
N ARG A 56 0.48 -1.38 -8.88
CA ARG A 56 -0.70 -1.13 -8.04
C ARG A 56 -1.00 -2.34 -7.17
N LEU A 57 -1.28 -2.09 -5.90
CA LEU A 57 -1.65 -3.11 -4.91
C LEU A 57 -3.06 -2.82 -4.38
N ASP A 58 -3.96 -3.79 -4.55
CA ASP A 58 -5.28 -3.78 -3.93
C ASP A 58 -5.22 -4.53 -2.59
N VAL A 59 -5.52 -3.82 -1.49
CA VAL A 59 -5.47 -4.35 -0.13
C VAL A 59 -6.89 -4.53 0.40
N SER A 60 -7.20 -5.75 0.82
CA SER A 60 -8.45 -6.07 1.52
C SER A 60 -8.16 -6.30 3.01
N VAL A 61 -8.69 -5.44 3.85
CA VAL A 61 -8.57 -5.53 5.31
C VAL A 61 -9.81 -6.22 5.83
N VAL A 62 -9.64 -7.43 6.36
CA VAL A 62 -10.72 -8.17 7.01
C VAL A 62 -10.66 -7.91 8.52
N PRO A 63 -11.78 -7.58 9.17
CA PRO A 63 -11.81 -7.47 10.62
C PRO A 63 -11.60 -8.86 11.21
N TYR A 64 -10.79 -8.94 12.26
CA TYR A 64 -10.67 -10.19 13.02
C TYR A 64 -12.06 -10.54 13.58
N THR A 65 -12.54 -11.76 13.35
CA THR A 65 -13.78 -12.22 13.97
C THR A 65 -13.52 -12.37 15.47
N THR A 66 -13.99 -11.42 16.27
CA THR A 66 -14.26 -11.67 17.69
C THR A 66 -15.53 -12.53 17.81
N GLN A 67 -15.41 -13.81 17.46
CA GLN A 67 -16.36 -14.84 17.85
C GLN A 67 -15.57 -16.06 18.33
N GLY A 68 -15.47 -16.16 19.66
CA GLY A 68 -15.35 -17.40 20.41
C GLY A 68 -16.61 -17.54 21.25
#